data_AF-A0A967NGE0-F1
#
_entry.id   AF-A0A967NGE0-F1
#
_cell.length_a   1.000
_cell.length_b   1.000
_cell.length_c   1.000
_cell.angle_alpha   90.00
_cell.angle_beta   90.00
_cell.angle_gamma   90.00
#
_symmetry.space_group_name_H-M   'P 1'
#
loop_
_entity.id
_entity.type
_entity.pdbx_description
1 polymer ?
#
loop_
_entity_poly.entity_id
_entity_poly.type
_entity_poly.pdbx_seq_one_letter_code
_entity_poly.pdbx_strand_id
1 'polypeptide(L)'
;MSLDQLDEKLSEAIYDLVEEQQFVPPLYVAVLAANGEAMVVHYKVASDLESLEAEIVAEHLPDGRMRLPVNLLFVDSRGQAARMRIDPDAADWVH
;
A
#
# COMPACT_ATOMS: atom_id res chain seq x y z
N MET A 1 3.66 -10.43 -9.02
CA MET A 1 2.88 -10.94 -7.88
C MET A 1 1.41 -10.97 -8.26
N SER A 2 0.63 -11.83 -7.63
CA SER A 2 -0.83 -11.74 -7.68
C SER A 2 -1.32 -10.55 -6.85
N LEU A 3 -2.59 -10.19 -7.01
CA LEU A 3 -3.22 -9.16 -6.18
C LEU A 3 -3.33 -9.62 -4.71
N ASP A 4 -3.59 -10.92 -4.45
CA ASP A 4 -3.61 -11.45 -3.08
C ASP A 4 -2.26 -11.28 -2.38
N GLN A 5 -1.16 -11.56 -3.08
CA GLN A 5 0.20 -11.36 -2.54
C GLN A 5 0.49 -9.87 -2.28
N LEU A 6 -0.04 -8.98 -3.11
CA LEU A 6 0.09 -7.54 -2.90
C LEU A 6 -0.70 -7.11 -1.66
N ASP A 7 -1.92 -7.63 -1.47
CA ASP A 7 -2.79 -7.32 -0.34
C ASP A 7 -2.17 -7.75 1.00
N GLU A 8 -1.59 -8.95 1.04
CA GLU A 8 -0.80 -9.42 2.20
C GLU A 8 0.34 -8.45 2.53
N LYS A 9 1.11 -8.03 1.51
CA LYS A 9 2.23 -7.10 1.69
C LYS A 9 1.79 -5.70 2.10
N LEU A 10 0.66 -5.22 1.59
CA LEU A 10 0.07 -3.96 2.01
C LEU A 10 -0.39 -4.01 3.46
N SER A 11 -1.02 -5.11 3.88
CA SER A 11 -1.47 -5.32 5.24
C SER A 11 -0.31 -5.30 6.25
N GLU A 12 0.78 -6.02 5.95
CA GLU A 12 2.01 -5.99 6.75
C GLU A 12 2.59 -4.57 6.83
N ALA A 13 2.75 -3.89 5.70
CA ALA A 13 3.34 -2.56 5.66
C ALA A 13 2.48 -1.52 6.41
N ILE A 14 1.16 -1.61 6.30
CA ILE A 14 0.23 -0.71 7.00
C ILE A 14 0.30 -0.93 8.50
N TYR A 15 0.37 -2.18 8.96
CA TYR A 15 0.54 -2.50 10.38
C TYR A 15 1.81 -1.85 10.92
N ASP A 16 2.96 -2.04 10.25
CA ASP A 16 4.23 -1.44 10.65
C ASP A 16 4.16 0.11 10.66
N LEU A 17 3.48 0.70 9.68
CA LEU A 17 3.35 2.16 9.61
C LEU A 17 2.54 2.72 10.79
N VAL A 18 1.43 2.07 11.14
CA VAL A 18 0.53 2.53 12.19
C VAL A 18 1.14 2.29 13.57
N GLU A 19 1.61 1.07 13.84
CA GLU A 19 2.10 0.67 15.16
C GLU A 19 3.50 1.23 15.46
N GLU A 20 4.42 1.11 14.52
CA GLU A 20 5.84 1.42 14.77
C GLU A 20 6.21 2.83 14.31
N GLN A 21 5.62 3.32 13.22
CA GLN A 21 5.95 4.63 12.62
C GLN A 21 4.91 5.72 12.91
N GLN A 22 3.91 5.41 13.74
CA GLN A 22 2.89 6.33 14.24
C GLN A 22 2.08 7.03 13.14
N PHE A 23 1.87 6.40 11.98
CA PHE A 23 0.99 6.92 10.93
C PHE A 23 -0.45 6.99 11.45
N VAL A 24 -1.20 8.04 11.06
CA VAL A 24 -2.58 8.25 11.52
C VAL A 24 -3.56 8.10 10.36
N PRO A 25 -4.46 7.08 10.40
CA PRO A 25 -5.51 6.92 9.41
C PRO A 25 -6.40 8.17 9.25
N PRO A 26 -7.03 8.38 8.09
CA PRO A 26 -6.94 7.54 6.89
C PRO A 26 -5.55 7.52 6.24
N LEU A 27 -5.25 6.42 5.55
CA LEU A 27 -4.02 6.24 4.78
C LEU A 27 -4.33 6.20 3.29
N TYR A 28 -3.52 6.87 2.49
CA TYR A 28 -3.55 6.81 1.04
C TYR A 28 -2.33 6.07 0.55
N VAL A 29 -2.52 5.11 -0.34
CA VAL A 29 -1.45 4.30 -0.90
C VAL A 29 -1.50 4.38 -2.41
N ALA A 30 -0.43 4.88 -3.02
CA ALA A 30 -0.22 4.77 -4.46
C ALA A 30 0.71 3.59 -4.74
N VAL A 31 0.25 2.69 -5.61
CA VAL A 31 0.93 1.47 -6.03
C VAL A 31 1.30 1.60 -7.50
N LEU A 32 2.56 1.33 -7.84
CA LEU A 32 3.06 1.36 -9.21
C LEU A 32 4.04 0.20 -9.47
N ALA A 33 3.66 -0.70 -10.36
CA ALA A 33 4.44 -1.86 -10.76
C ALA A 33 5.34 -1.58 -11.97
N ALA A 34 6.36 -2.42 -12.18
CA ALA A 34 7.33 -2.26 -13.26
C ALA A 34 6.74 -2.42 -14.67
N ASN A 35 5.59 -3.09 -14.78
CA ASN A 35 4.83 -3.21 -16.04
C ASN A 35 3.83 -2.06 -16.27
N GLY A 36 3.85 -1.01 -15.45
CA GLY A 36 2.94 0.14 -15.59
C GLY A 36 1.54 -0.10 -15.01
N GLU A 37 1.31 -1.26 -14.39
CA GLU A 37 0.11 -1.46 -13.58
C GLU A 37 0.14 -0.55 -12.36
N ALA A 38 -1.01 0.06 -12.06
CA ALA A 38 -1.11 1.04 -10.99
C ALA A 38 -2.44 0.94 -10.25
N MET A 39 -2.42 1.28 -8.98
CA MET A 39 -3.61 1.37 -8.15
C MET A 39 -3.44 2.45 -7.08
N VAL A 40 -4.52 3.12 -6.72
CA VAL A 40 -4.58 4.02 -5.57
C VAL A 40 -5.62 3.48 -4.61
N VAL A 41 -5.21 3.21 -3.37
CA VAL A 41 -6.05 2.67 -2.31
C VAL A 41 -6.15 3.67 -1.18
N HIS A 42 -7.34 3.80 -0.63
CA HIS A 42 -7.64 4.63 0.53
C HIS A 42 -8.10 3.72 1.67
N TYR A 43 -7.31 3.65 2.74
CA TYR A 43 -7.62 2.89 3.94
C TYR A 43 -8.26 3.81 4.98
N LYS A 44 -9.47 3.46 5.41
CA LYS A 44 -10.25 4.20 6.40
C LYS A 44 -10.44 3.37 7.66
N VAL A 45 -10.60 4.03 8.81
CA VAL A 45 -11.02 3.34 10.04
C VAL A 45 -12.41 2.75 9.81
N ALA A 46 -12.51 1.44 10.01
CA ALA A 46 -13.74 0.69 9.87
C ALA A 46 -14.73 1.04 10.99
N SER A 47 -15.96 0.55 10.85
CA SER A 47 -17.03 0.81 11.84
C SER A 47 -16.77 0.19 13.22
N ASP A 48 -15.93 -0.84 13.30
CA ASP A 48 -15.49 -1.48 14.55
C ASP A 48 -14.42 -0.67 15.30
N LEU A 49 -13.87 0.39 14.70
CA LEU A 49 -12.79 1.24 15.22
C LEU A 49 -11.46 0.53 15.46
N GLU A 50 -11.34 -0.75 15.12
CA GLU A 50 -10.17 -1.60 15.36
C GLU A 50 -9.50 -2.05 14.06
N SER A 51 -10.21 -1.98 12.94
CA SER A 51 -9.70 -2.38 11.63
C SER A 51 -9.68 -1.23 10.62
N LEU A 52 -8.99 -1.47 9.50
CA LEU A 52 -8.99 -0.59 8.35
C LEU A 52 -9.74 -1.24 7.18
N GLU A 53 -10.65 -0.49 6.59
CA GLU A 53 -11.34 -0.85 5.35
C GLU A 53 -10.61 -0.22 4.15
N ALA A 54 -10.30 -1.04 3.15
CA ALA A 54 -9.66 -0.60 1.91
C ALA A 54 -10.70 -0.19 0.86
N GLU A 55 -10.54 0.99 0.28
CA GLU A 55 -11.32 1.47 -0.86
C GLU A 55 -10.38 1.74 -2.04
N ILE A 56 -10.59 1.05 -3.17
CA ILE A 56 -9.86 1.35 -4.41
C ILE A 56 -10.43 2.63 -5.02
N VAL A 57 -9.61 3.67 -5.08
CA VAL A 57 -9.99 5.00 -5.61
C VAL A 57 -9.79 5.05 -7.12
N ALA A 58 -8.72 4.44 -7.60
CA ALA A 58 -8.39 4.38 -9.02
C ALA A 58 -7.51 3.16 -9.29
N GLU A 59 -7.67 2.54 -10.46
CA GLU A 59 -6.83 1.43 -10.89
C GLU A 59 -6.60 1.43 -12.40
N HIS A 60 -5.45 0.91 -12.79
CA HIS A 60 -5.08 0.58 -14.16
C HIS A 60 -4.37 -0.77 -14.15
N LEU A 61 -5.14 -1.85 -14.30
CA LEU A 61 -4.68 -3.24 -14.19
C LEU A 61 -5.06 -4.06 -15.44
N PRO A 62 -4.57 -3.70 -16.64
CA PRO A 62 -4.97 -4.37 -17.89
C PRO A 62 -4.60 -5.87 -17.92
N ASP A 63 -3.54 -6.29 -17.23
CA ASP A 63 -3.11 -7.70 -17.19
C ASP A 63 -3.51 -8.40 -15.87
N GLY A 64 -4.03 -7.64 -14.89
CA GLY A 64 -4.39 -8.11 -13.55
C GLY A 64 -3.21 -8.66 -12.74
N ARG A 65 -1.97 -8.29 -13.09
CA ARG A 65 -0.74 -8.83 -12.49
C ARG A 65 0.36 -7.78 -12.40
N MET A 66 0.74 -7.43 -11.18
CA MET A 66 1.82 -6.48 -10.95
C MET A 66 3.18 -7.15 -11.10
N ARG A 67 4.03 -6.66 -12.01
CA ARG A 67 5.42 -7.10 -12.13
C ARG A 67 6.30 -6.36 -11.13
N LEU A 68 7.15 -7.12 -10.46
CA LEU A 68 8.18 -6.58 -9.58
C LEU A 68 9.24 -5.81 -10.40
N PRO A 69 9.86 -4.76 -9.84
CA PRO A 69 9.53 -4.18 -8.54
C PRO A 69 8.17 -3.47 -8.50
N VAL A 70 7.55 -3.46 -7.33
CA VAL A 70 6.34 -2.67 -7.03
C VAL A 70 6.73 -1.54 -6.08
N ASN A 71 6.46 -0.30 -6.48
CA ASN A 71 6.71 0.89 -5.69
C ASN A 71 5.42 1.28 -4.98
N LEU A 72 5.54 1.61 -3.71
CA LEU A 72 4.44 1.99 -2.83
C LEU A 72 4.76 3.33 -2.18
N LEU A 73 3.83 4.27 -2.25
CA LEU A 73 3.89 5.52 -1.52
C LEU A 73 2.68 5.60 -0.59
N PHE A 74 2.95 5.62 0.70
CA PHE A 74 1.97 5.77 1.76
C PHE A 74 1.95 7.22 2.23
N VAL A 75 0.76 7.78 2.44
CA VAL A 75 0.56 9.12 2.99
C VAL A 75 -0.56 9.08 4.03
N ASP A 76 -0.34 9.65 5.21
CA ASP A 76 -1.34 9.72 6.27
C ASP A 76 -2.14 11.04 6.25
N SER A 77 -3.14 11.13 7.13
CA SER A 77 -4.00 12.31 7.27
C SER A 77 -3.29 13.60 7.69
N ARG A 78 -2.07 13.51 8.22
CA ARG A 78 -1.23 14.64 8.63
C ARG A 78 -0.21 15.02 7.56
N GLY A 79 -0.17 14.29 6.45
CA GLY A 79 0.81 14.48 5.37
C GLY A 79 2.16 13.83 5.64
N GLN A 80 2.28 12.95 6.64
CA GLN A 80 3.45 12.10 6.80
C GLN A 80 3.47 11.09 5.66
N ALA A 81 4.64 10.84 5.08
CA ALA A 81 4.79 9.96 3.94
C ALA A 81 5.93 8.96 4.13
N ALA A 82 5.72 7.75 3.64
CA ALA A 82 6.72 6.69 3.61
C ALA A 82 6.68 5.99 2.25
N ARG A 83 7.85 5.59 1.76
CA ARG A 83 7.96 4.84 0.51
C ARG A 83 8.47 3.44 0.81
N MET A 84 7.80 2.44 0.24
CA MET A 84 8.28 1.06 0.23
C MET A 84 8.52 0.63 -1.21
N ARG A 85 9.52 -0.23 -1.42
CA ARG A 85 9.71 -0.94 -2.68
C ARG A 85 9.72 -2.42 -2.39
N ILE A 86 8.85 -3.15 -3.08
CA ILE A 86 8.85 -4.60 -3.09
C ILE A 86 9.65 -5.04 -4.31
N ASP A 87 10.74 -5.76 -4.07
CA ASP A 87 11.59 -6.39 -5.07
C ASP A 87 11.36 -7.92 -5.08
N PRO A 88 11.85 -8.65 -6.09
CA PRO A 88 11.77 -10.13 -6.14
C PRO A 88 12.33 -10.83 -4.91
N ASP A 89 13.38 -10.25 -4.33
CA ASP A 89 14.19 -10.88 -3.28
C ASP A 89 14.04 -10.21 -1.90
N ALA A 90 13.38 -9.05 -1.80
CA ALA A 90 13.23 -8.28 -0.56
C ALA A 90 12.07 -7.27 -0.64
N ALA A 91 11.56 -6.82 0.51
CA ALA A 91 10.65 -5.67 0.61
C ALA A 91 11.25 -4.69 1.61
N ASP A 92 11.63 -3.51 1.13
CA ASP A 92 12.41 -2.56 1.93
C ASP A 92 11.76 -1.17 1.94
N TRP A 93 11.77 -0.54 3.11
CA TRP A 93 11.50 0.89 3.25
C TRP A 93 12.62 1.68 2.57
N VAL A 94 12.24 2.65 1.74
CA VAL A 94 13.20 3.46 0.99
C VAL A 94 13.23 4.86 1.58
N HIS A 95 14.32 5.17 2.28
CA HIS A 95 14.62 6.48 2.86
C HIS A 95 14.97 7.53 1.82
#